data_AF-A0AAD9XIE6-F1
#
_entry.id   AF-A0AAD9XIE6-F1
#
_cell.length_a   1.000
_cell.length_b   1.000
_cell.length_c   1.000
_cell.angle_alpha   90.00
_cell.angle_beta   90.00
_cell.angle_gamma   90.00
#
_symmetry.space_group_name_H-M   'P 1'
#
loop_
_entity.id
_entity.type
_entity.pdbx_description
1 polymer ?
#
loop_
_entity_poly.entity_id
_entity_poly.type
_entity_poly.pdbx_seq_one_letter_code
_entity_poly.pdbx_strand_id
1 'polypeptide(L)'
;MTILQGINFTTDSALLPIVVESDAQSVINLINGSTPVSTDIGLVIWDIKDCVSNLPRTSFTFVPRAVNVVAHSLSKFGLTIADDCFSMKSYPPCIERFVRDDHLV
;
A
#
# COMPACT_ATOMS: atom_id res chain seq x y z
N MET A 1 -8.12 3.29 -0.28
CA MET A 1 -8.30 2.71 1.06
C MET A 1 -7.07 1.93 1.51
N THR A 2 -6.57 0.97 0.72
CA THR A 2 -5.41 0.13 1.09
C THR A 2 -4.12 0.90 1.42
N ILE A 3 -3.75 1.93 0.65
CA ILE A 3 -2.54 2.74 0.92
C ILE A 3 -2.63 3.49 2.25
N LEU A 4 -3.77 4.16 2.51
CA LEU A 4 -3.98 4.92 3.75
C LEU A 4 -3.95 4.01 4.98
N GLN A 5 -4.62 2.85 4.91
CA GLN A 5 -4.58 1.86 5.98
C GLN A 5 -3.16 1.33 6.24
N GLY A 6 -2.39 1.06 5.17
CA GLY A 6 -1.00 0.65 5.28
C GLY A 6 -0.12 1.71 5.97
N ILE A 7 -0.27 2.99 5.59
CA ILE A 7 0.47 4.11 6.21
C ILE A 7 0.14 4.21 7.71
N ASN A 8 -1.14 4.17 8.07
CA ASN A 8 -1.56 4.22 9.48
C ASN A 8 -0.96 3.06 10.27
N PHE A 9 -1.06 1.84 9.75
CA PHE A 9 -0.48 0.65 10.39
C PHE A 9 1.04 0.78 10.60
N THR A 10 1.78 1.22 9.58
CA THR A 10 3.24 1.41 9.70
C THR A 10 3.60 2.51 10.69
N THR A 11 2.78 3.57 10.76
CA THR A 11 2.97 4.68 11.71
C THR A 11 2.72 4.20 13.15
N ASP A 12 1.61 3.50 13.40
CA ASP A 12 1.26 2.93 14.69
C ASP A 12 2.29 1.88 15.17
N SER A 13 2.92 1.19 14.21
CA SER A 13 3.94 0.17 14.47
C SER A 13 5.37 0.75 14.56
N ALA A 14 5.55 2.07 14.46
CA ALA A 14 6.84 2.75 14.42
C ALA A 14 7.82 2.22 13.33
N LEU A 15 7.27 1.79 12.19
CA LEU A 15 8.01 1.30 11.03
C LEU A 15 8.31 2.47 10.07
N LEU A 16 9.35 3.25 10.39
CA LEU A 16 9.79 4.40 9.60
C LEU A 16 11.27 4.24 9.20
N PRO A 17 11.71 4.72 8.02
CA PRO A 17 10.96 5.43 6.98
C PRO A 17 10.07 4.53 6.10
N ILE A 18 9.10 5.10 5.38
CA ILE A 18 8.13 4.35 4.57
C ILE A 18 8.41 4.54 3.07
N VAL A 19 8.44 3.42 2.35
CA VAL A 19 8.40 3.39 0.88
C VAL A 19 7.11 2.70 0.47
N VAL A 20 6.23 3.41 -0.24
CA VAL A 20 4.97 2.87 -0.74
C VAL A 20 5.11 2.54 -2.22
N GLU A 21 5.01 1.25 -2.55
CA GLU A 21 4.99 0.76 -3.92
C GLU A 21 3.57 0.35 -4.33
N SER A 22 3.13 0.78 -5.51
CA SER A 22 1.79 0.44 -6.01
C SER A 22 1.76 0.28 -7.52
N ASP A 23 0.93 -0.63 -8.02
CA ASP A 23 0.63 -0.81 -9.44
C ASP A 23 -0.46 0.13 -9.97
N ALA A 24 -0.95 1.04 -9.14
CA ALA A 24 -1.91 2.08 -9.53
C ALA A 24 -1.19 3.39 -9.93
N GLN A 25 -0.67 3.47 -11.16
CA GLN A 25 0.06 4.65 -11.67
C GLN A 25 -0.72 5.96 -11.49
N SER A 26 -2.04 5.93 -11.73
CA SER A 26 -2.91 7.11 -11.57
C SER A 26 -2.92 7.61 -10.12
N VAL A 27 -2.94 6.71 -9.14
CA VAL A 27 -2.91 7.05 -7.71
C VAL A 27 -1.56 7.63 -7.32
N ILE A 28 -0.45 7.00 -7.75
CA ILE A 28 0.90 7.51 -7.50
C ILE A 28 1.09 8.92 -8.10
N ASN A 29 0.58 9.17 -9.31
CA ASN A 29 0.65 10.48 -9.95
C ASN A 29 -0.17 11.54 -9.20
N LEU A 30 -1.33 11.19 -8.66
CA LEU A 30 -2.16 12.11 -7.85
C LEU A 30 -1.47 12.46 -6.51
N ILE A 31 -0.85 11.47 -5.87
CA ILE A 31 -0.09 11.67 -4.63
C ILE A 31 1.13 12.57 -4.91
N ASN A 32 1.89 12.28 -5.96
CA ASN A 32 3.07 13.06 -6.34
C ASN A 32 2.74 14.44 -6.95
N GLY A 33 1.45 14.80 -7.09
CA GLY A 33 1.01 16.14 -7.49
C GLY A 33 1.06 16.41 -8.99
N SER A 34 1.21 15.38 -9.83
CA SER A 34 1.32 15.54 -11.29
C SER A 34 -0.03 15.71 -12.02
N THR A 35 -1.16 15.59 -11.32
CA THR A 35 -2.50 15.64 -11.92
C THR A 35 -3.49 16.38 -11.01
N PRO A 36 -4.31 17.31 -11.53
CA PRO A 36 -5.36 17.95 -10.75
C PRO A 36 -6.42 16.92 -10.33
N VAL A 37 -6.88 17.05 -9.09
CA VAL A 37 -7.78 16.12 -8.44
C VAL A 37 -9.22 16.55 -8.71
N SER A 38 -9.95 15.80 -9.54
CA SER A 38 -11.39 16.00 -9.77
C SER A 38 -12.11 14.67 -9.55
N THR A 39 -12.56 14.37 -8.32
CA THR A 39 -13.50 13.29 -7.91
C THR A 39 -13.37 12.96 -6.40
N ASP A 40 -14.26 12.10 -5.88
CA ASP A 40 -14.27 11.52 -4.52
C ASP A 40 -12.92 10.93 -4.04
N ILE A 41 -12.06 10.51 -4.98
CA ILE A 41 -10.70 10.05 -4.70
C ILE A 41 -9.87 11.18 -4.05
N GLY A 42 -10.21 12.44 -4.28
CA GLY A 42 -9.47 13.58 -3.76
C GLY A 42 -9.42 13.69 -2.26
N LEU A 43 -10.48 13.28 -1.55
CA LEU A 43 -10.48 13.24 -0.09
C LEU A 43 -9.45 12.23 0.42
N VAL A 44 -9.43 11.03 -0.16
CA VAL A 44 -8.47 9.97 0.22
C VAL A 44 -7.03 10.38 -0.10
N ILE A 45 -6.81 11.04 -1.23
CA ILE A 45 -5.47 11.55 -1.60
C ILE A 45 -5.04 12.67 -0.64
N TRP A 46 -5.97 13.52 -0.21
CA TRP A 46 -5.70 14.56 0.77
C TRP A 46 -5.33 13.95 2.12
N ASP A 47 -6.10 12.97 2.62
CA ASP A 47 -5.80 12.24 3.86
C ASP A 47 -4.42 11.58 3.81
N ILE A 48 -4.07 10.94 2.69
CA ILE A 48 -2.74 10.33 2.51
C ILE A 48 -1.65 11.39 2.63
N LYS A 49 -1.81 12.54 1.95
CA LYS A 49 -0.84 13.65 2.00
C LYS A 49 -0.72 14.24 3.41
N ASP A 50 -1.83 14.40 4.11
CA ASP A 50 -1.86 14.90 5.48
C ASP A 50 -1.12 13.94 6.42
N CYS A 51 -1.43 12.64 6.36
CA CYS A 51 -0.74 11.60 7.14
C CYS A 51 0.78 11.59 6.91
N VAL A 52 1.23 11.66 5.64
CA VAL A 52 2.67 11.59 5.35
C VAL A 52 3.40 12.91 5.56
N SER A 53 2.70 14.05 5.66
CA SER A 53 3.33 15.36 5.85
C SER A 53 4.20 15.44 7.11
N ASN A 54 3.84 14.65 8.13
CA ASN A 54 4.53 14.57 9.41
C ASN A 54 5.53 13.41 9.49
N LEU A 55 5.64 12.58 8.45
CA LEU A 55 6.47 11.38 8.46
C LEU A 55 7.83 11.65 7.76
N PRO A 56 8.96 11.46 8.46
CA PRO A 56 10.27 11.68 7.88
C PRO A 56 10.55 10.67 6.76
N ARG A 57 10.90 11.18 5.57
CA ARG A 57 11.35 10.39 4.40
C ARG A 57 10.33 9.35 3.91
N THR A 58 9.13 9.80 3.53
CA THR A 58 8.16 8.96 2.82
C THR A 58 8.28 9.10 1.31
N SER A 59 8.28 8.00 0.56
CA SER A 59 8.27 8.01 -0.91
C SER A 59 7.16 7.12 -1.49
N PHE A 60 6.68 7.50 -2.67
CA PHE A 60 5.63 6.81 -3.41
C PHE A 60 6.12 6.48 -4.82
N THR A 61 6.18 5.18 -5.14
CA THR A 61 6.73 4.68 -6.40
C THR A 61 5.71 3.80 -7.10
N PHE A 62 5.59 3.99 -8.41
CA PHE A 62 4.84 3.06 -9.25
C PHE A 62 5.69 1.83 -9.56
N VAL A 63 5.09 0.65 -9.43
CA VAL A 63 5.70 -0.61 -9.83
C VAL A 63 4.75 -1.38 -10.75
N PRO A 64 5.24 -2.08 -11.79
CA PRO A 64 4.38 -2.91 -12.63
C PRO A 64 3.62 -3.96 -11.80
N ARG A 65 2.38 -4.27 -12.17
CA ARG A 65 1.58 -5.32 -11.49
C ARG A 65 2.27 -6.68 -11.44
N ALA A 66 3.16 -6.96 -12.40
CA ALA A 66 3.97 -8.18 -12.45
C ALA A 66 4.96 -8.33 -11.27
N VAL A 67 5.33 -7.24 -10.59
CA VAL A 67 6.17 -7.27 -9.38
C VAL A 67 5.35 -7.00 -8.11
N ASN A 68 4.14 -6.44 -8.22
CA ASN A 68 3.21 -6.24 -7.10
C ASN A 68 2.29 -7.45 -6.83
N VAL A 69 2.73 -8.67 -7.16
CA VAL A 69 1.86 -9.87 -7.16
C VAL A 69 1.43 -10.25 -5.75
N VAL A 70 2.28 -10.04 -4.74
CA VAL A 70 1.97 -10.29 -3.33
C VAL A 70 0.81 -9.40 -2.88
N ALA A 71 0.95 -8.07 -3.00
CA ALA A 71 -0.09 -7.14 -2.55
C ALA A 71 -1.39 -7.29 -3.36
N HIS A 72 -1.26 -7.59 -4.66
CA HIS A 72 -2.40 -7.88 -5.51
C HIS A 72 -3.16 -9.14 -5.04
N SER A 73 -2.45 -10.23 -4.77
CA SER A 73 -3.03 -11.48 -4.29
C SER A 73 -3.65 -11.32 -2.91
N LEU A 74 -3.01 -10.56 -2.02
CA LEU A 74 -3.51 -10.24 -0.69
C LEU A 74 -4.79 -9.39 -0.76
N SER A 75 -4.83 -8.38 -1.63
CA SER A 75 -6.03 -7.56 -1.85
C SER A 75 -7.20 -8.41 -2.34
N LYS A 76 -6.94 -9.34 -3.26
CA LYS A 76 -7.96 -10.26 -3.77
C LYS A 76 -8.44 -11.25 -2.71
N PHE A 77 -7.54 -11.72 -1.85
CA PHE A 77 -7.90 -12.56 -0.71
C PHE A 77 -8.75 -11.79 0.32
N GLY A 78 -8.44 -10.51 0.58
CA GLY A 78 -9.23 -9.66 1.46
C GLY A 78 -10.71 -9.54 1.05
N LEU A 79 -11.01 -9.59 -0.26
CA LEU A 79 -12.40 -9.60 -0.75
C LEU A 79 -13.21 -10.83 -0.29
N THR A 80 -12.54 -11.88 0.16
CA THR A 80 -13.17 -13.12 0.63
C THR A 80 -13.33 -13.19 2.14
N ILE A 81 -12.80 -12.20 2.87
CA ILE A 81 -12.85 -12.12 4.33
C ILE A 81 -13.86 -11.04 4.72
N ALA A 82 -14.72 -11.33 5.69
CA ALA A 82 -15.75 -10.39 6.14
C ALA A 82 -15.23 -9.32 7.12
N ASP A 83 -14.13 -9.61 7.82
CA ASP A 83 -13.51 -8.74 8.82
C ASP A 83 -12.07 -8.37 8.42
N ASP A 84 -11.63 -7.18 8.85
CA ASP A 84 -10.23 -6.75 8.72
C ASP A 84 -9.32 -7.68 9.54
N CYS A 85 -8.30 -8.26 8.89
CA CYS A 85 -7.35 -9.17 9.53
C CYS A 85 -5.92 -8.68 9.33
N PHE A 86 -5.21 -8.48 10.45
CA PHE A 86 -3.80 -8.10 10.46
C PHE A 86 -2.96 -9.26 10.98
N SER A 87 -1.95 -9.68 10.23
CA SER A 87 -1.00 -10.71 10.65
C SER A 87 0.43 -10.24 10.48
N MET A 88 1.18 -10.22 11.59
CA MET A 88 2.57 -9.76 11.63
C MET A 88 3.58 -10.93 11.73
N LYS A 89 3.15 -12.10 12.22
CA LYS A 89 4.02 -13.26 12.45
C LYS A 89 3.88 -14.37 11.40
N SER A 90 2.84 -14.33 10.59
CA SER A 90 2.56 -15.31 9.54
C SER A 90 1.89 -14.63 8.34
N TYR A 91 2.01 -15.25 7.18
CA TYR A 91 1.31 -14.82 5.96
C TYR A 91 0.21 -15.81 5.58
N PRO A 92 -0.90 -15.36 4.96
CA PRO A 92 -1.94 -16.25 4.52
C PRO A 92 -1.45 -17.16 3.38
N PRO A 93 -2.02 -18.38 3.23
CA PRO A 93 -1.60 -19.34 2.20
C PRO A 93 -1.65 -18.78 0.77
N CYS A 94 -2.50 -17.79 0.51
CA CYS A 94 -2.65 -17.14 -0.79
C CYS A 94 -1.39 -16.40 -1.26
N ILE A 95 -0.48 -16.05 -0.35
CA ILE A 95 0.79 -15.39 -0.69
C ILE A 95 2.04 -16.23 -0.38
N GLU A 96 1.88 -17.43 0.19
CA GLU A 96 3.01 -18.29 0.58
C GLU A 96 4.01 -18.53 -0.55
N ARG A 97 3.49 -18.86 -1.74
CA ARG A 97 4.33 -19.10 -2.91
C ARG A 97 5.14 -17.86 -3.30
N PHE A 98 4.50 -16.69 -3.29
CA PHE A 98 5.15 -15.45 -3.68
C PHE A 98 6.19 -15.03 -2.64
N VAL A 99 5.90 -15.18 -1.35
CA VAL A 99 6.86 -14.88 -0.27
C VAL A 99 8.07 -15.80 -0.35
N ARG A 100 7.91 -17.09 -0.70
CA ARG A 100 9.03 -18.01 -0.89
C ARG A 100 9.91 -17.62 -2.09
N ASP A 101 9.30 -17.19 -3.19
CA ASP A 101 10.02 -16.75 -4.37
C ASP A 101 10.76 -15.41 -4.13
N ASP A 102 10.26 -14.56 -3.24
CA ASP A 102 10.83 -13.25 -2.88
C ASP A 102 12.06 -13.34 -1.95
N HIS A 103 12.17 -14.40 -1.12
CA HIS A 103 13.31 -14.63 -0.22
C HIS A 103 14.56 -15.22 -0.90
N LEU A 104 14.57 -15.36 -2.23
CA LEU A 104 15.69 -15.91 -2.99
C LEU A 104 16.58 -14.85 -3.68
N VAL A 105 16.47 -13.58 -3.26
CA VAL A 105 17.33 -12.47 -3.72
C VAL A 105 18.31 -12.05 -2.63
#